data_AF-A0AAV9JJH8-F1
#
_entry.id   AF-A0AAV9JJH8-F1
#
_cell.length_a   1.000
_cell.length_b   1.000
_cell.length_c   1.000
_cell.angle_alpha   90.00
_cell.angle_beta   90.00
_cell.angle_gamma   90.00
#
_symmetry.space_group_name_H-M   'P 1'
#
loop_
_entity.id
_entity.type
_entity.pdbx_description
1 polymer ?
#
loop_
_entity_poly.entity_id
_entity_poly.type
_entity_poly.pdbx_seq_one_letter_code
_entity_poly.pdbx_strand_id
1 'polypeptide(L)'
;MAETGHPAEVYDRDRRLSNEAPHGLGETEEQHAHHDEVPHADHFGLSIRNETILFYVFTVPAWCLEIAAAVCGAYYHTWKAPFIATMSAFMILHAAAWLQTAVGMIQRASWVRDEGDLVDRRQFLYLAVRLNRLMFPTAVIGLATFIQAYARRGALKDLAYWLLFLLVFIWNVVGCVMNAYNNITWESDRLMYEEGEQPFRLTRLAILGLPSTPKELPKEA
;
A
#
# COMPACT_ATOMS: atom_id res chain seq x y z
N MET A 1 41.39 9.80 39.42
CA MET A 1 40.95 10.59 38.25
C MET A 1 40.78 9.60 37.11
N ALA A 2 39.54 9.24 36.81
CA ALA A 2 39.22 8.33 35.71
C ALA A 2 38.27 9.09 34.78
N GLU A 3 38.75 9.39 33.57
CA GLU A 3 37.99 10.01 32.50
C GLU A 3 36.97 9.00 31.96
N THR A 4 35.69 9.30 32.11
CA THR A 4 34.58 8.58 31.49
C THR A 4 34.43 9.08 30.05
N GLY A 5 35.01 8.35 29.10
CA GLY A 5 34.77 8.57 27.67
C GLY A 5 33.32 8.25 27.31
N HIS A 6 32.62 9.24 26.74
CA HIS A 6 31.32 9.01 26.09
C HIS A 6 31.49 8.06 24.89
N PRO A 7 30.60 7.07 24.70
CA PRO A 7 30.60 6.30 23.47
C PRO A 7 30.26 7.24 22.30
N ALA A 8 31.09 7.22 21.26
CA ALA A 8 30.89 7.99 20.06
C ALA A 8 29.56 7.59 19.39
N GLU A 9 28.65 8.55 19.24
CA GLU A 9 27.43 8.38 18.45
C GLU A 9 27.79 7.96 17.02
N VAL A 10 27.26 6.82 16.60
CA VAL A 10 27.35 6.36 15.22
C VAL A 10 26.52 7.30 14.36
N TYR A 11 27.19 8.19 13.65
CA TYR A 11 26.57 9.14 12.71
C TYR A 11 25.96 8.36 11.54
N ASP A 12 24.64 8.15 11.56
CA ASP A 12 23.90 7.63 10.42
C ASP A 12 23.80 8.71 9.34
N ARG A 13 24.46 8.47 8.20
CA ARG A 13 24.53 9.39 7.06
C ARG A 13 23.17 9.60 6.38
N ASP A 14 22.21 8.70 6.59
CA ASP A 14 20.86 8.83 6.04
C ASP A 14 19.92 9.64 6.95
N ARG A 15 20.35 10.03 8.16
CA ARG A 15 19.65 10.95 9.07
C ARG A 15 19.76 12.40 8.59
N ARG A 16 19.27 12.67 7.38
CA ARG A 16 19.04 14.04 6.90
C ARG A 16 17.57 14.38 7.09
N LEU A 17 17.24 14.91 8.27
CA LEU A 17 16.16 15.89 8.57
C LEU A 17 15.78 15.82 10.07
N SER A 18 16.63 16.37 10.94
CA SER A 18 16.22 17.11 12.16
C SER A 18 17.46 17.40 13.01
N ASN A 19 17.88 18.67 13.04
CA ASN A 19 18.72 19.22 14.12
C ASN A 19 17.85 19.73 15.29
N GLU A 20 16.58 19.35 15.31
CA GLU A 20 15.72 19.51 16.48
C GLU A 20 15.96 18.29 17.39
N ALA A 21 15.82 18.49 18.69
CA ALA A 21 16.00 17.48 19.74
C ALA A 21 15.34 16.12 19.40
N PRO A 22 15.62 15.01 20.10
CA PRO A 22 15.02 13.70 19.78
C PRO A 22 13.48 13.68 19.83
N HIS A 23 12.85 14.80 20.21
CA HIS A 23 11.43 15.03 20.40
C HIS A 23 10.85 15.92 19.29
N GLY A 24 10.91 15.46 18.05
CA GLY A 24 10.51 16.20 16.84
C GLY A 24 9.10 15.88 16.36
N LEU A 25 8.07 16.21 17.13
CA LEU A 25 6.67 16.44 16.68
C LEU A 25 5.82 17.20 17.74
N GLY A 26 6.45 17.87 18.72
CA GLY A 26 5.76 18.67 19.76
C GLY A 26 5.25 17.87 20.96
N GLU A 27 5.58 16.58 21.04
CA GLU A 27 5.24 15.69 22.16
C GLU A 27 6.35 15.67 23.23
N THR A 28 5.95 15.53 24.50
CA THR A 28 6.87 15.45 25.65
C THR A 28 7.34 14.01 25.91
N GLU A 29 8.47 13.83 26.59
CA GLU A 29 9.00 12.49 26.97
C GLU A 29 8.00 11.65 27.75
N GLU A 30 7.19 12.29 28.59
CA GLU A 30 6.14 11.63 29.38
C GLU A 30 5.01 11.11 28.49
N GLN A 31 4.60 11.88 27.48
CA GLN A 31 3.58 11.46 26.51
C GLN A 31 4.07 10.29 25.64
N HIS A 32 5.35 10.31 25.24
CA HIS A 32 5.96 9.21 24.50
C HIS A 32 6.03 7.90 25.31
N ALA A 33 6.29 7.98 26.62
CA ALA A 33 6.29 6.81 27.50
C ALA A 33 4.89 6.18 27.68
N HIS A 34 3.82 6.97 27.51
CA HIS A 34 2.44 6.47 27.61
C HIS A 34 2.01 5.62 26.40
N HIS A 35 2.76 5.59 25.30
CA HIS A 35 2.45 4.75 24.13
C HIS A 35 2.49 3.25 24.48
N ASP A 36 3.37 2.85 25.41
CA ASP A 36 3.49 1.46 25.88
C ASP A 36 2.32 1.04 26.80
N GLU A 37 1.55 2.00 27.31
CA GLU A 37 0.45 1.77 28.24
C GLU A 37 -0.91 1.64 27.54
N VAL A 38 -0.99 1.89 26.22
CA VAL A 38 -2.24 1.85 25.46
C VAL A 38 -2.73 0.39 25.31
N PRO A 39 -3.94 0.05 25.79
CA PRO A 39 -4.45 -1.31 25.66
C PRO A 39 -4.77 -1.64 24.19
N HIS A 40 -4.41 -2.85 23.76
CA HIS A 40 -4.67 -3.31 22.39
C HIS A 40 -6.17 -3.33 22.08
N ALA A 41 -6.56 -2.75 20.95
CA ALA A 41 -7.93 -2.79 20.46
C ALA A 41 -8.19 -4.03 19.60
N ASP A 42 -9.22 -4.82 19.95
CA ASP A 42 -9.65 -5.94 19.13
C ASP A 42 -10.38 -5.44 17.87
N HIS A 43 -9.79 -5.68 16.70
CA HIS A 43 -10.41 -5.37 15.41
C HIS A 43 -11.27 -6.53 14.93
N PHE A 44 -12.46 -6.23 14.38
CA PHE A 44 -13.27 -7.26 13.74
C PHE A 44 -12.66 -7.64 12.38
N GLY A 45 -12.55 -8.94 12.10
CA GLY A 45 -12.00 -9.39 10.83
C GLY A 45 -11.36 -10.77 10.90
N LEU A 46 -10.53 -11.05 9.91
CA LEU A 46 -9.74 -12.26 9.84
C LEU A 46 -8.35 -12.00 10.45
N SER A 47 -7.66 -13.06 10.87
CA SER A 47 -6.24 -12.93 11.22
C SER A 47 -5.42 -12.44 10.03
N ILE A 48 -4.29 -11.77 10.27
CA ILE A 48 -3.41 -11.20 9.23
C ILE A 48 -3.09 -12.24 8.15
N ARG A 49 -2.83 -13.49 8.55
CA ARG A 49 -2.57 -14.60 7.63
C ARG A 49 -3.77 -14.89 6.72
N ASN A 50 -4.96 -15.05 7.30
CA ASN A 50 -6.17 -15.37 6.56
C ASN A 50 -6.59 -14.21 5.66
N GLU A 51 -6.45 -12.96 6.12
CA GLU A 51 -6.65 -11.79 5.28
C GLU A 51 -5.72 -11.76 4.08
N THR A 52 -4.44 -12.07 4.30
CA THR A 52 -3.42 -12.06 3.25
C THR A 52 -3.70 -13.15 2.21
N ILE A 53 -4.10 -14.34 2.65
CA ILE A 53 -4.53 -15.42 1.75
C ILE A 53 -5.73 -14.97 0.92
N LEU A 54 -6.77 -14.45 1.57
CA LEU A 54 -7.99 -14.00 0.90
C LEU A 54 -7.70 -12.88 -0.11
N PHE A 55 -6.82 -11.94 0.25
CA PHE A 55 -6.38 -10.87 -0.62
C PHE A 55 -5.75 -11.42 -1.92
N TYR A 56 -4.85 -12.40 -1.82
CA TYR A 56 -4.23 -12.99 -3.02
C TYR A 56 -5.18 -13.91 -3.80
N VAL A 57 -6.16 -14.53 -3.15
CA VAL A 57 -7.24 -15.28 -3.83
C VAL A 57 -8.05 -14.37 -4.74
N PHE A 58 -8.23 -13.10 -4.41
CA PHE A 58 -8.89 -12.14 -5.29
C PHE A 58 -7.90 -11.48 -6.28
N THR A 59 -6.75 -11.05 -5.78
CA THR A 59 -5.80 -10.23 -6.54
C THR A 59 -5.15 -10.97 -7.71
N VAL A 60 -4.69 -12.21 -7.50
CA VAL A 60 -4.00 -12.96 -8.55
C VAL A 60 -4.95 -13.28 -9.72
N PRO A 61 -6.16 -13.82 -9.48
CA PRO A 61 -7.12 -13.98 -10.57
C PRO A 61 -7.55 -12.67 -11.21
N ALA A 62 -7.67 -11.57 -10.44
CA ALA A 62 -7.98 -10.26 -11.01
C ALA A 62 -6.95 -9.85 -12.07
N TRP A 63 -5.65 -9.93 -11.77
CA TRP A 63 -4.59 -9.61 -12.75
C TRP A 63 -4.62 -10.54 -13.97
N CYS A 64 -4.83 -11.84 -13.76
CA CYS A 64 -4.98 -12.78 -14.88
C CYS A 64 -6.16 -12.40 -15.79
N LEU A 65 -7.28 -11.99 -15.20
CA LEU A 65 -8.48 -11.58 -15.94
C LEU A 65 -8.33 -10.20 -16.59
N GLU A 66 -7.56 -9.29 -16.01
CA GLU A 66 -7.20 -8.02 -16.63
C GLU A 66 -6.38 -8.25 -17.90
N ILE A 67 -5.37 -9.12 -17.82
CA ILE A 67 -4.57 -9.54 -18.98
C ILE A 67 -5.45 -10.26 -20.00
N ALA A 68 -6.33 -11.16 -19.57
CA ALA A 68 -7.27 -11.84 -20.47
C ALA A 68 -8.22 -10.84 -21.15
N ALA A 69 -8.72 -9.83 -20.42
CA ALA A 69 -9.55 -8.76 -20.97
C ALA A 69 -8.77 -7.91 -21.98
N ALA A 70 -7.50 -7.62 -21.72
CA ALA A 70 -6.63 -6.93 -22.68
C ALA A 70 -6.52 -7.74 -23.98
N VAL A 71 -6.25 -9.05 -23.89
CA VAL A 71 -6.16 -9.94 -25.04
C VAL A 71 -7.52 -10.04 -25.77
N CYS A 72 -8.60 -10.34 -25.05
CA CYS A 72 -9.93 -10.47 -25.63
C CYS A 72 -10.42 -9.17 -26.28
N GLY A 73 -10.14 -8.02 -25.68
CA GLY A 73 -10.52 -6.73 -26.23
C GLY A 73 -9.79 -6.40 -27.53
N ALA A 74 -8.52 -6.81 -27.65
CA ALA A 74 -7.74 -6.64 -28.89
C ALA A 74 -8.24 -7.51 -30.05
N TYR A 75 -8.72 -8.73 -29.79
CA TYR A 75 -9.17 -9.67 -30.84
C TYR A 75 -10.67 -9.61 -31.14
N TYR A 76 -11.49 -9.52 -30.10
CA TYR A 76 -12.96 -9.62 -30.21
C TYR A 76 -13.67 -8.27 -30.08
N HIS A 77 -12.96 -7.20 -29.75
CA HIS A 77 -13.51 -5.89 -29.39
C HIS A 77 -14.31 -5.88 -28.07
N THR A 78 -14.60 -4.68 -27.57
CA THR A 78 -15.15 -4.47 -26.22
C THR A 78 -16.63 -4.84 -26.06
N TRP A 79 -17.37 -4.98 -27.14
CA TRP A 79 -18.81 -5.31 -27.09
C TRP A 79 -19.09 -6.82 -27.15
N LYS A 80 -18.06 -7.67 -27.28
CA LYS A 80 -18.25 -9.13 -27.32
C LYS A 80 -18.23 -9.72 -25.91
N ALA A 81 -19.04 -10.77 -25.73
CA ALA A 81 -19.20 -11.45 -24.46
C ALA A 81 -17.89 -11.91 -23.79
N PRO A 82 -16.86 -12.42 -24.50
CA PRO A 82 -15.61 -12.81 -23.85
C PRO A 82 -14.93 -11.64 -23.14
N PHE A 83 -14.83 -10.47 -23.80
CA PHE A 83 -14.27 -9.26 -23.19
C PHE A 83 -15.08 -8.82 -21.97
N ILE A 84 -16.40 -8.73 -22.14
CA ILE A 84 -17.31 -8.27 -21.07
C ILE A 84 -17.21 -9.19 -19.85
N ALA A 85 -17.15 -10.50 -20.04
CA ALA A 85 -17.02 -11.48 -18.97
C ALA A 85 -15.69 -11.32 -18.24
N THR A 86 -14.57 -11.27 -18.97
CA THR A 86 -13.23 -11.12 -18.35
C THR A 86 -13.08 -9.78 -17.64
N MET A 87 -13.56 -8.70 -18.24
CA MET A 87 -13.46 -7.35 -17.66
C MET A 87 -14.35 -7.20 -16.43
N SER A 88 -15.58 -7.70 -16.48
CA SER A 88 -16.50 -7.66 -15.34
C SER A 88 -15.94 -8.47 -14.16
N ALA A 89 -15.44 -9.68 -14.43
CA ALA A 89 -14.86 -10.52 -13.40
C ALA A 89 -13.58 -9.91 -12.80
N PHE A 90 -12.72 -9.29 -13.63
CA PHE A 90 -11.60 -8.47 -13.15
C PHE A 90 -12.08 -7.37 -12.19
N MET A 91 -13.05 -6.55 -12.60
CA MET A 91 -13.53 -5.42 -11.80
C MET A 91 -14.08 -5.88 -10.45
N ILE A 92 -14.83 -6.98 -10.41
CA ILE A 92 -15.38 -7.54 -9.18
C ILE A 92 -14.28 -8.00 -8.23
N LEU A 93 -13.33 -8.79 -8.72
CA LEU A 93 -12.25 -9.33 -7.88
C LEU A 93 -11.28 -8.23 -7.43
N HIS A 94 -10.97 -7.29 -8.31
CA HIS A 94 -10.17 -6.12 -7.98
C HIS A 94 -10.86 -5.25 -6.91
N ALA A 95 -12.16 -4.98 -7.08
CA ALA A 95 -12.94 -4.22 -6.10
C ALA A 95 -13.04 -4.97 -4.75
N ALA A 96 -13.15 -6.30 -4.76
CA ALA A 96 -13.18 -7.10 -3.54
C ALA A 96 -11.84 -7.01 -2.77
N ALA A 97 -10.70 -7.17 -3.46
CA ALA A 97 -9.37 -7.02 -2.87
C ALA A 97 -9.12 -5.59 -2.35
N TRP A 98 -9.58 -4.59 -3.11
CA TRP A 98 -9.50 -3.19 -2.73
C TRP A 98 -10.35 -2.91 -1.49
N LEU A 99 -11.62 -3.33 -1.48
CA LEU A 99 -12.55 -3.08 -0.37
C LEU A 99 -12.10 -3.79 0.91
N GLN A 100 -11.62 -5.04 0.82
CA GLN A 100 -11.05 -5.75 1.95
C GLN A 100 -9.90 -4.95 2.59
N THR A 101 -9.04 -4.37 1.77
CA THR A 101 -7.90 -3.57 2.25
C THR A 101 -8.34 -2.21 2.78
N ALA A 102 -9.25 -1.52 2.10
CA ALA A 102 -9.78 -0.24 2.53
C ALA A 102 -10.53 -0.34 3.88
N VAL A 103 -11.33 -1.39 4.08
CA VAL A 103 -12.03 -1.62 5.36
C VAL A 103 -11.05 -1.83 6.50
N GLY A 104 -10.00 -2.65 6.29
CA GLY A 104 -8.95 -2.83 7.30
C GLY A 104 -8.22 -1.52 7.63
N MET A 105 -7.97 -0.68 6.62
CA MET A 105 -7.35 0.63 6.82
C MET A 105 -8.27 1.57 7.60
N ILE A 106 -9.57 1.58 7.31
CA ILE A 106 -10.55 2.42 8.02
C ILE A 106 -10.63 2.06 9.51
N GLN A 107 -10.58 0.77 9.86
CA GLN A 107 -10.58 0.32 11.26
C GLN A 107 -9.38 0.84 12.06
N ARG A 108 -8.25 1.07 11.39
CA ARG A 108 -6.95 1.45 11.99
C ARG A 108 -6.53 2.87 11.64
N ALA A 109 -7.45 3.66 11.09
CA ALA A 109 -7.18 5.02 10.68
C ALA A 109 -6.90 5.90 11.90
N SER A 110 -6.10 6.95 11.72
CA SER A 110 -5.69 7.87 12.80
C SER A 110 -6.85 8.59 13.50
N TRP A 111 -8.04 8.65 12.91
CA TRP A 111 -9.23 9.23 13.55
C TRP A 111 -10.05 8.22 14.37
N VAL A 112 -9.74 6.92 14.28
CA VAL A 112 -10.39 5.83 15.05
C VAL A 112 -9.49 5.38 16.19
N ARG A 113 -8.18 5.36 15.93
CA ARG A 113 -7.12 4.88 16.82
C ARG A 113 -6.49 6.03 17.59
N ASP A 114 -6.05 5.77 18.82
CA ASP A 114 -5.18 6.69 19.57
C ASP A 114 -3.80 6.78 18.91
N GLU A 115 -3.27 7.98 18.74
CA GLU A 115 -2.05 8.22 17.96
C GLU A 115 -0.84 7.46 18.52
N GLY A 116 -0.82 7.22 19.83
CA GLY A 116 0.21 6.45 20.54
C GLY A 116 0.15 4.92 20.39
N ASP A 117 -0.91 4.35 19.79
CA ASP A 117 -0.97 2.90 19.56
C ASP A 117 -0.07 2.49 18.39
N LEU A 118 1.18 2.10 18.70
CA LEU A 118 2.18 1.67 17.72
C LEU A 118 1.81 0.36 16.99
N VAL A 119 1.01 -0.52 17.61
CA VAL A 119 0.66 -1.82 17.02
C VAL A 119 -0.28 -1.62 15.84
N ASP A 120 -1.35 -0.85 16.04
CA ASP A 120 -2.32 -0.58 15.00
C ASP A 120 -1.74 0.24 13.84
N ARG A 121 -0.73 1.07 14.12
CA ARG A 121 0.03 1.79 13.08
C ARG A 121 0.79 0.88 12.16
N ARG A 122 1.51 -0.08 12.72
CA ARG A 122 2.22 -1.07 11.91
C ARG A 122 1.25 -1.87 11.05
N GLN A 123 0.09 -2.21 11.59
CA GLN A 123 -0.97 -2.87 10.83
C GLN A 123 -1.53 -1.96 9.73
N PHE A 124 -1.78 -0.68 10.01
CA PHE A 124 -2.22 0.29 9.00
C PHE A 124 -1.18 0.46 7.89
N LEU A 125 0.10 0.61 8.23
CA LEU A 125 1.20 0.69 7.25
C LEU A 125 1.30 -0.58 6.41
N TYR A 126 1.15 -1.76 7.01
CA TYR A 126 1.08 -3.03 6.28
C TYR A 126 -0.07 -3.03 5.26
N LEU A 127 -1.26 -2.57 5.65
CA LEU A 127 -2.43 -2.49 4.78
C LEU A 127 -2.25 -1.45 3.68
N ALA A 128 -1.64 -0.30 3.97
CA ALA A 128 -1.30 0.72 2.99
C ALA A 128 -0.31 0.15 1.95
N VAL A 129 0.73 -0.56 2.38
CA VAL A 129 1.67 -1.24 1.48
C VAL A 129 0.96 -2.32 0.66
N ARG A 130 0.07 -3.11 1.28
CA ARG A 130 -0.76 -4.12 0.59
C ARG A 130 -1.64 -3.50 -0.48
N LEU A 131 -2.20 -2.32 -0.23
CA LEU A 131 -3.00 -1.59 -1.20
C LEU A 131 -2.16 -1.19 -2.43
N ASN A 132 -0.92 -0.73 -2.24
CA ASN A 132 0.01 -0.47 -3.36
C ASN A 132 0.40 -1.74 -4.11
N ARG A 133 0.54 -2.87 -3.41
CA ARG A 133 0.76 -4.18 -4.07
C ARG A 133 -0.40 -4.58 -4.98
N LEU A 134 -1.62 -4.10 -4.75
CA LEU A 134 -2.75 -4.27 -5.66
C LEU A 134 -2.68 -3.25 -6.81
N MET A 135 -2.63 -1.96 -6.47
CA MET A 135 -2.82 -0.89 -7.45
C MET A 135 -1.66 -0.74 -8.43
N PHE A 136 -0.41 -0.88 -7.98
CA PHE A 136 0.74 -0.65 -8.85
C PHE A 136 0.83 -1.67 -10.00
N PRO A 137 0.72 -3.00 -9.76
CA PRO A 137 0.67 -3.97 -10.87
C PRO A 137 -0.52 -3.77 -11.81
N THR A 138 -1.71 -3.50 -11.28
CA THR A 138 -2.90 -3.19 -12.10
C THR A 138 -2.65 -1.97 -12.99
N ALA A 139 -2.04 -0.90 -12.45
CA ALA A 139 -1.68 0.27 -13.24
C ALA A 139 -0.67 -0.05 -14.36
N VAL A 140 0.31 -0.91 -14.09
CA VAL A 140 1.31 -1.32 -15.09
C VAL A 140 0.66 -2.13 -16.23
N ILE A 141 -0.23 -3.07 -15.90
CA ILE A 141 -0.98 -3.86 -16.90
C ILE A 141 -1.87 -2.94 -17.74
N GLY A 142 -2.62 -2.05 -17.08
CA GLY A 142 -3.45 -1.04 -17.73
C GLY A 142 -2.67 -0.12 -18.67
N LEU A 143 -1.50 0.39 -18.23
CA LEU A 143 -0.64 1.27 -19.03
C LEU A 143 -0.08 0.55 -20.27
N ALA A 144 0.44 -0.66 -20.09
CA ALA A 144 0.98 -1.45 -21.20
C ALA A 144 -0.10 -1.71 -22.27
N THR A 145 -1.32 -2.03 -21.83
CA THR A 145 -2.46 -2.25 -22.71
C THR A 145 -2.88 -0.96 -23.41
N PHE A 146 -2.98 0.15 -22.67
CA PHE A 146 -3.31 1.46 -23.21
C PHE A 146 -2.32 1.90 -24.29
N ILE A 147 -1.00 1.78 -24.07
CA ILE A 147 0.02 2.17 -25.06
C ILE A 147 -0.18 1.40 -26.36
N GLN A 148 -0.37 0.07 -26.26
CA GLN A 148 -0.60 -0.79 -27.41
C GLN A 148 -1.89 -0.40 -28.17
N ALA A 149 -2.97 -0.13 -27.43
CA ALA A 149 -4.26 0.23 -27.99
C ALA A 149 -4.25 1.62 -28.63
N TYR A 150 -3.62 2.59 -27.97
CA TYR A 150 -3.52 3.98 -28.42
C TYR A 150 -2.66 4.13 -29.69
N ALA A 151 -1.62 3.31 -29.83
CA ALA A 151 -0.84 3.24 -31.06
C ALA A 151 -1.69 2.79 -32.27
N ARG A 152 -2.75 2.01 -32.04
CA ARG A 152 -3.67 1.49 -33.06
C ARG A 152 -4.98 2.28 -33.19
N ARG A 153 -5.07 3.46 -32.54
CA ARG A 153 -6.29 4.30 -32.45
C ARG A 153 -6.94 4.73 -33.77
N GLY A 154 -6.26 4.56 -34.91
CA GLY A 154 -6.78 4.92 -36.23
C GLY A 154 -8.04 4.13 -36.64
N ALA A 155 -8.32 3.00 -35.99
CA ALA A 155 -9.58 2.29 -36.14
C ALA A 155 -10.65 2.88 -35.21
N LEU A 156 -11.70 3.48 -35.76
CA LEU A 156 -12.83 4.08 -35.00
C LEU A 156 -13.51 3.10 -34.01
N LYS A 157 -13.32 1.80 -34.21
CA LYS A 157 -13.89 0.72 -33.39
C LYS A 157 -13.10 0.44 -32.09
N ASP A 158 -11.92 1.06 -31.92
CA ASP A 158 -11.04 0.81 -30.77
C ASP A 158 -11.15 1.89 -29.67
N LEU A 159 -11.99 2.92 -29.86
CA LEU A 159 -12.13 4.04 -28.93
C LEU A 159 -12.41 3.59 -27.50
N ALA A 160 -13.44 2.75 -27.32
CA ALA A 160 -13.82 2.24 -26.01
C ALA A 160 -12.72 1.38 -25.37
N TYR A 161 -11.95 0.65 -26.19
CA TYR A 161 -10.89 -0.23 -25.71
C TYR A 161 -9.77 0.56 -25.06
N TRP A 162 -9.18 1.54 -25.77
CA TRP A 162 -8.07 2.30 -25.19
C TRP A 162 -8.51 3.24 -24.06
N LEU A 163 -9.71 3.81 -24.12
CA LEU A 163 -10.23 4.66 -23.02
C LEU A 163 -10.45 3.88 -21.73
N LEU A 164 -10.92 2.63 -21.83
CA LEU A 164 -11.18 1.81 -20.66
C LEU A 164 -9.88 1.39 -19.97
N PHE A 165 -8.84 0.99 -20.71
CA PHE A 165 -7.53 0.69 -20.13
C PHE A 165 -6.80 1.96 -19.65
N LEU A 166 -7.04 3.11 -20.29
CA LEU A 166 -6.60 4.40 -19.77
C LEU A 166 -7.24 4.71 -18.41
N LEU A 167 -8.54 4.42 -18.25
CA LEU A 167 -9.24 4.60 -16.99
C LEU A 167 -8.70 3.67 -15.89
N VAL A 168 -8.48 2.39 -16.20
CA VAL A 168 -7.86 1.43 -15.27
C VAL A 168 -6.48 1.92 -14.83
N PHE A 169 -5.66 2.41 -15.77
CA PHE A 169 -4.37 2.99 -15.46
C PHE A 169 -4.48 4.22 -14.54
N ILE A 170 -5.29 5.23 -14.91
CA ILE A 170 -5.42 6.48 -14.16
C ILE A 170 -5.93 6.21 -12.75
N TRP A 171 -6.98 5.41 -12.61
CA TRP A 171 -7.58 5.11 -11.32
C TRP A 171 -6.55 4.50 -10.35
N ASN A 172 -5.81 3.49 -10.82
CA ASN A 172 -4.86 2.78 -10.00
C ASN A 172 -3.57 3.58 -9.75
N VAL A 173 -3.08 4.34 -10.73
CA VAL A 173 -1.86 5.16 -10.52
C VAL A 173 -2.14 6.31 -9.56
N VAL A 174 -3.28 7.00 -9.68
CA VAL A 174 -3.67 8.08 -8.75
C VAL A 174 -3.84 7.52 -7.35
N GLY A 175 -4.56 6.41 -7.20
CA GLY A 175 -4.72 5.75 -5.91
C GLY A 175 -3.39 5.32 -5.29
N CYS A 176 -2.48 4.74 -6.09
CA CYS A 176 -1.15 4.33 -5.65
C CYS A 176 -0.30 5.53 -5.18
N VAL A 177 -0.32 6.65 -5.92
CA VAL A 177 0.46 7.85 -5.56
C VAL A 177 -0.11 8.52 -4.31
N MET A 178 -1.44 8.66 -4.23
CA MET A 178 -2.09 9.24 -3.05
C MET A 178 -1.84 8.39 -1.79
N ASN A 179 -1.92 7.07 -1.91
CA ASN A 179 -1.63 6.15 -0.82
C ASN A 179 -0.13 6.16 -0.43
N ALA A 180 0.76 6.23 -1.42
CA ALA A 180 2.21 6.36 -1.19
C ALA A 180 2.55 7.63 -0.41
N TYR A 181 1.97 8.76 -0.79
CA TYR A 181 2.25 10.06 -0.18
C TYR A 181 1.54 10.21 1.18
N ASN A 182 0.22 10.00 1.24
CA ASN A 182 -0.57 10.29 2.44
C ASN A 182 -0.47 9.22 3.54
N ASN A 183 -0.33 7.96 3.16
CA ASN A 183 -0.39 6.85 4.13
C ASN A 183 0.99 6.25 4.36
N ILE A 184 1.68 5.81 3.30
CA ILE A 184 2.94 5.09 3.44
C ILE A 184 4.06 6.02 3.93
N THR A 185 4.26 7.17 3.27
CA THR A 185 5.34 8.11 3.65
C THR A 185 5.09 8.67 5.05
N TRP A 186 3.88 9.14 5.32
CA TRP A 186 3.51 9.68 6.63
C TRP A 186 3.70 8.67 7.77
N GLU A 187 3.13 7.47 7.65
CA GLU A 187 3.22 6.48 8.72
C GLU A 187 4.62 5.89 8.84
N SER A 188 5.33 5.70 7.73
CA SER A 188 6.73 5.24 7.76
C SER A 188 7.62 6.26 8.46
N ASP A 189 7.55 7.54 8.12
CA ASP A 189 8.43 8.54 8.73
C ASP A 189 8.14 8.69 10.24
N ARG A 190 6.86 8.66 10.62
CA ARG A 190 6.45 8.80 12.02
C ARG A 190 6.75 7.53 12.86
N LEU A 191 6.60 6.33 12.30
CA LEU A 191 7.02 5.08 12.99
C LEU A 191 8.55 4.97 13.09
N MET A 192 9.29 5.44 12.09
CA MET A 192 10.76 5.49 12.16
C MET A 192 11.23 6.42 13.29
N TYR A 193 10.46 7.47 13.55
CA TYR A 193 10.71 8.39 14.65
C TYR A 193 10.35 7.78 16.02
N GLU A 194 9.21 7.10 16.16
CA GLU A 194 8.74 6.59 17.46
C GLU A 194 9.34 5.23 17.86
N GLU A 195 9.54 4.29 16.93
CA GLU A 195 9.99 2.92 17.22
C GLU A 195 11.42 2.64 16.73
N GLY A 196 11.95 3.48 15.83
CA GLY A 196 13.30 3.36 15.27
C GLY A 196 13.47 2.23 14.23
N GLU A 197 13.13 0.99 14.59
CA GLU A 197 13.14 -0.17 13.69
C GLU A 197 11.72 -0.60 13.31
N GLN A 198 11.43 -0.57 12.00
CA GLN A 198 10.14 -1.03 11.45
C GLN A 198 10.35 -1.79 10.13
N PRO A 199 9.42 -2.69 9.75
CA PRO A 199 9.57 -3.57 8.57
C PRO A 199 9.55 -2.85 7.22
N PHE A 200 9.17 -1.57 7.20
CA PHE A 200 9.04 -0.72 6.01
C PHE A 200 9.92 0.54 6.04
N ARG A 201 10.99 0.54 6.87
CA ARG A 201 11.90 1.68 7.08
C ARG A 201 12.35 2.37 5.79
N LEU A 202 12.57 1.59 4.73
CA LEU A 202 12.88 2.15 3.40
C LEU A 202 11.58 2.50 2.69
N THR A 203 11.11 3.74 2.85
CA THR A 203 9.85 4.26 2.27
C THR A 203 9.74 3.98 0.76
N ARG A 204 10.85 4.06 0.01
CA ARG A 204 10.87 3.74 -1.43
C ARG A 204 10.51 2.29 -1.73
N LEU A 205 10.99 1.34 -0.93
CA LEU A 205 10.63 -0.07 -1.06
C LEU A 205 9.17 -0.28 -0.64
N ALA A 206 8.74 0.37 0.44
CA ALA A 206 7.36 0.30 0.92
C ALA A 206 6.35 0.79 -0.14
N ILE A 207 6.67 1.87 -0.85
CA ILE A 207 5.87 2.39 -1.97
C ILE A 207 5.73 1.34 -3.08
N LEU A 208 6.79 0.59 -3.37
CA LEU A 208 6.82 -0.52 -4.34
C LEU A 208 6.17 -1.81 -3.80
N GLY A 209 5.64 -1.80 -2.58
CA GLY A 209 5.08 -2.98 -1.96
C GLY A 209 6.12 -3.90 -1.32
N LEU A 210 7.39 -3.51 -1.18
CA LEU A 210 8.45 -4.40 -0.69
C LEU A 210 8.83 -4.05 0.75
N PRO A 211 8.94 -5.04 1.66
CA PRO A 211 9.46 -4.79 3.00
C PRO A 211 10.97 -4.53 2.95
N SER A 212 11.47 -3.65 3.81
CA SER A 212 12.91 -3.38 3.94
C SER A 212 13.64 -4.50 4.67
N THR A 213 12.94 -5.19 5.57
CA THR A 213 13.49 -6.30 6.35
C THR A 213 12.57 -7.52 6.15
N PRO A 214 13.08 -8.70 5.78
CA PRO A 214 12.24 -9.88 5.52
C PRO A 214 11.51 -10.42 6.77
N LYS A 215 11.88 -9.95 7.97
CA LYS A 215 11.71 -10.74 9.19
C LYS A 215 10.46 -10.46 10.01
N GLU A 216 9.70 -9.40 9.77
CA GLU A 216 8.65 -9.00 10.71
C GLU A 216 7.41 -8.51 9.98
N LEU A 217 6.57 -9.47 9.57
CA LEU A 217 5.13 -9.21 9.66
C LEU A 217 4.80 -9.01 11.15
N PRO A 218 3.83 -8.15 11.51
CA PRO A 218 3.41 -8.00 12.91
C PRO A 218 3.18 -9.38 13.51
N LYS A 219 3.86 -9.69 14.63
CA LYS A 219 3.64 -10.96 15.33
C LYS A 219 2.15 -11.03 15.70
N GLU A 220 1.56 -12.19 15.45
CA GLU A 220 0.18 -12.49 15.82
C GLU A 220 -0.01 -12.10 17.30
N ALA A 221 -0.93 -11.16 17.55
CA ALA A 221 -1.48 -10.93 18.89
C ALA A 221 -2.48 -12.04 19.20
#